data_AF-A0A2V8QUB3-F1
#
_entry.id   AF-A0A2V8QUB3-F1
#
_cell.length_a   1.000
_cell.length_b   1.000
_cell.length_c   1.000
_cell.angle_alpha   90.00
_cell.angle_beta   90.00
_cell.angle_gamma   90.00
#
_symmetry.space_group_name_H-M   'P 1'
#
loop_
_entity.id
_entity.type
_entity.pdbx_description
1 polymer ?
#
loop_
_entity_poly.entity_id
_entity_poly.type
_entity_poly.pdbx_seq_one_letter_code
_entity_poly.pdbx_strand_id
1 'polypeptide(L)'
;GYGRLPGMGAVGAKLLYLDQRIQHAGVIMGVHGLTGHACQPNRNDEAPAEYARVARNYLAVTAACMLSRKSVFQEVGGFNALDLKIGWNDVDYCLRLRDRGYRVVMNPYAQLYHLETQSRGDDKNDNEIAYMKEH
;
A
#
# COMPACT_ATOMS: atom_id res chain seq x y z
N GLY A 1 4.11 -12.90 14.47
CA GLY A 1 4.00 -12.24 13.15
C GLY A 1 4.29 -10.75 13.27
N TYR A 2 4.60 -10.08 12.15
CA TYR A 2 5.14 -8.71 12.12
C TYR A 2 4.31 -7.65 12.88
N GLY A 3 2.98 -7.79 12.97
CA GLY A 3 2.11 -6.82 13.66
C GLY A 3 2.33 -6.70 15.17
N ARG A 4 3.03 -7.66 15.79
CA ARG A 4 3.37 -7.63 17.23
C ARG A 4 4.71 -6.95 17.51
N LEU A 5 5.49 -6.62 16.48
CA LEU A 5 6.79 -5.99 16.68
C LEU A 5 6.63 -4.53 17.12
N PRO A 6 7.47 -4.05 18.06
CA PRO A 6 7.51 -2.63 18.43
C PRO A 6 7.76 -1.72 17.22
N GLY A 7 7.15 -0.55 17.23
CA GLY A 7 7.29 0.44 16.15
C GLY A 7 6.69 0.03 14.80
N MET A 8 5.85 -1.01 14.74
CA MET A 8 5.13 -1.37 13.50
C MET A 8 3.82 -0.59 13.39
N GLY A 9 3.62 0.16 12.33
CA GLY A 9 2.40 0.94 12.06
C GLY A 9 1.41 0.17 11.20
N ALA A 10 1.88 -0.41 10.09
CA ALA A 10 1.05 -1.20 9.20
C ALA A 10 1.81 -2.43 8.66
N VAL A 11 1.08 -3.52 8.47
CA VAL A 11 1.57 -4.75 7.84
C VAL A 11 0.65 -5.09 6.66
N GLY A 12 1.19 -5.09 5.46
CA GLY A 12 0.47 -5.49 4.24
C GLY A 12 0.72 -6.94 3.86
N ALA A 13 -0.24 -7.54 3.18
CA ALA A 13 -0.06 -8.82 2.49
C ALA A 13 0.53 -8.62 1.08
N LYS A 14 1.13 -9.66 0.52
CA LYS A 14 1.42 -9.73 -0.92
C LYS A 14 0.15 -10.12 -1.66
N LEU A 15 -0.22 -9.34 -2.67
CA LEU A 15 -1.40 -9.61 -3.50
C LEU A 15 -0.97 -10.12 -4.87
N LEU A 16 -1.70 -11.11 -5.37
CA LEU A 16 -1.46 -11.75 -6.66
C LEU A 16 -2.69 -11.58 -7.56
N TYR A 17 -2.44 -11.43 -8.85
CA TYR A 17 -3.44 -11.70 -9.88
C TYR A 17 -3.73 -13.21 -9.95
N LEU A 18 -4.86 -13.59 -10.57
CA LEU A 18 -5.23 -15.01 -10.73
C LEU A 18 -4.19 -15.81 -11.54
N ASP A 19 -3.43 -15.13 -12.42
CA ASP A 19 -2.33 -15.72 -13.18
C ASP A 19 -1.01 -15.81 -12.39
N GLN A 20 -1.06 -15.61 -11.07
CA GLN A 20 0.06 -15.65 -10.12
C GLN A 20 1.08 -14.52 -10.26
N ARG A 21 0.88 -13.57 -11.18
CA ARG A 21 1.71 -12.37 -11.22
C ARG A 21 1.47 -11.51 -9.99
N ILE A 22 2.51 -10.83 -9.52
CA ILE A 22 2.42 -9.94 -8.36
C ILE A 22 1.59 -8.71 -8.74
N GLN A 23 0.55 -8.43 -7.97
CA GLN A 23 -0.24 -7.19 -8.07
C GLN A 23 0.23 -6.16 -7.04
N HIS A 24 0.62 -6.61 -5.83
CA HIS A 24 1.10 -5.72 -4.78
C HIS A 24 2.15 -6.41 -3.93
N ALA A 25 3.30 -5.76 -3.75
CA ALA A 25 4.33 -6.15 -2.79
C ALA A 25 4.85 -4.95 -2.00
N GLY A 26 4.02 -3.93 -1.78
CA GLY A 26 4.37 -2.61 -1.24
C GLY A 26 4.09 -1.49 -2.24
N VAL A 27 4.20 -0.24 -1.79
CA VAL A 27 4.09 0.97 -2.62
C VAL A 27 5.37 1.79 -2.56
N ILE A 28 5.79 2.34 -3.70
CA ILE A 28 6.95 3.21 -3.88
C ILE A 28 6.56 4.52 -4.59
N MET A 29 7.34 5.60 -4.39
CA MET A 29 7.16 6.89 -5.08
C MET A 29 7.69 6.84 -6.51
N GLY A 30 7.27 7.81 -7.33
CA GLY A 30 7.90 8.13 -8.62
C GLY A 30 7.49 7.21 -9.77
N VAL A 31 6.65 6.22 -9.50
CA VAL A 31 6.05 5.35 -10.50
C VAL A 31 4.74 6.00 -10.97
N HIS A 32 4.54 6.09 -12.28
CA HIS A 32 3.37 6.73 -12.92
C HIS A 32 3.07 8.17 -12.46
N GLY A 33 4.10 8.92 -12.04
CA GLY A 33 4.00 10.34 -11.69
C GLY A 33 3.59 10.66 -10.25
N LEU A 34 3.23 9.65 -9.44
CA LEU A 34 2.96 9.79 -8.01
C LEU A 34 3.49 8.58 -7.24
N THR A 35 2.75 7.48 -7.31
CA THR A 35 3.02 6.23 -6.59
C THR A 35 2.68 5.03 -7.44
N GLY A 36 3.35 3.90 -7.19
CA GLY A 36 3.01 2.63 -7.83
C GLY A 36 3.29 1.43 -6.95
N HIS A 37 2.67 0.31 -7.31
CA HIS A 37 2.85 -0.96 -6.61
C HIS A 37 4.23 -1.53 -6.94
N ALA A 38 5.02 -1.79 -5.90
CA ALA A 38 6.32 -2.42 -6.04
C ALA A 38 6.17 -3.84 -6.60
N CYS A 39 7.07 -4.21 -7.51
CA CYS A 39 7.08 -5.52 -8.16
C CYS A 39 5.80 -5.86 -8.95
N GLN A 40 5.00 -4.86 -9.32
CA GLN A 40 3.92 -5.05 -10.30
C GLN A 40 4.56 -5.14 -11.69
N PRO A 41 4.23 -6.15 -12.51
CA PRO A 41 4.82 -6.29 -13.83
C PRO A 41 4.32 -5.18 -14.75
N ASN A 42 5.27 -4.56 -15.46
CA ASN A 42 4.96 -3.64 -16.55
C ASN A 42 4.82 -4.43 -17.86
N ARG A 43 4.21 -3.84 -18.89
CA ARG A 43 3.92 -4.54 -20.17
C ARG A 43 5.15 -5.17 -20.84
N ASN A 44 6.36 -4.72 -20.50
CA ASN A 44 7.59 -5.11 -21.18
C ASN A 44 8.68 -5.70 -20.26
N ASP A 45 8.48 -5.71 -18.94
CA ASP A 45 9.53 -6.10 -17.99
C ASP A 45 9.01 -7.11 -16.97
N GLU A 46 9.83 -8.13 -16.68
CA GLU A 46 9.62 -8.96 -15.50
C GLU A 46 9.74 -8.11 -14.24
N ALA A 47 8.73 -8.18 -13.37
CA ALA A 47 8.83 -7.56 -12.07
C ALA A 47 10.02 -8.15 -11.30
N PRO A 48 10.81 -7.34 -10.57
CA PRO A 48 11.90 -7.83 -9.72
C PRO A 48 11.33 -8.60 -8.52
N ALA A 49 10.90 -9.83 -8.76
CA ALA A 49 10.09 -10.65 -7.86
C ALA A 49 10.87 -11.09 -6.61
N GLU A 50 12.20 -11.03 -6.63
CA GLU A 50 13.05 -11.37 -5.50
C GLU A 50 12.76 -10.49 -4.28
N TYR A 51 12.52 -9.19 -4.49
CA TYR A 51 12.17 -8.27 -3.40
C TYR A 51 10.82 -8.58 -2.76
N ALA A 52 9.92 -9.25 -3.49
CA ALA A 52 8.62 -9.71 -2.99
C ALA A 52 8.68 -11.05 -2.25
N ARG A 53 9.88 -11.65 -2.10
CA ARG A 53 10.10 -12.88 -1.31
C ARG A 53 10.54 -12.63 0.13
N VAL A 54 10.95 -11.41 0.44
CA VAL A 54 11.46 -11.01 1.76
C VAL A 54 10.59 -9.91 2.37
N ALA A 55 10.45 -9.91 3.69
CA ALA A 55 9.76 -8.83 4.37
C ALA A 55 10.60 -7.55 4.29
N ARG A 56 9.96 -6.45 3.86
CA ARG A 56 10.63 -5.18 3.64
C ARG A 56 9.76 -4.02 4.07
N ASN A 57 10.41 -2.97 4.55
CA ASN A 57 9.73 -1.70 4.78
C ASN A 57 9.45 -1.01 3.45
N TYR A 58 8.27 -0.43 3.32
CA TYR A 58 7.82 0.34 2.16
C TYR A 58 7.27 1.70 2.61
N LEU A 59 7.00 2.57 1.64
CA LEU A 59 6.30 3.83 1.92
C LEU A 59 4.88 3.55 2.36
N ALA A 60 4.20 2.66 1.63
CA ALA A 60 2.87 2.22 1.97
C ALA A 60 2.65 0.75 1.60
N VAL A 61 1.54 0.21 2.10
CA VAL A 61 0.93 -1.05 1.67
C VAL A 61 -0.54 -0.79 1.40
N THR A 62 -1.16 -1.56 0.51
CA THR A 62 -2.55 -1.28 0.13
C THR A 62 -3.54 -1.73 1.19
N ALA A 63 -4.65 -0.99 1.33
CA ALA A 63 -5.73 -1.35 2.25
C ALA A 63 -6.56 -2.57 1.81
N ALA A 64 -6.37 -3.10 0.58
CA ALA A 64 -7.02 -4.35 0.16
C ALA A 64 -6.71 -5.53 1.10
N CYS A 65 -5.53 -5.53 1.74
CA CYS A 65 -5.27 -6.35 2.93
C CYS A 65 -4.17 -5.71 3.80
N MET A 66 -4.59 -5.04 4.88
CA MET A 66 -3.72 -4.35 5.82
C MET A 66 -4.08 -4.71 7.27
N LEU A 67 -3.05 -4.91 8.10
CA LEU A 67 -3.18 -4.99 9.55
C LEU A 67 -2.52 -3.76 10.19
N SER A 68 -3.26 -3.05 11.03
CA SER A 68 -2.76 -1.97 11.89
C SER A 68 -3.22 -2.18 13.34
N ARG A 69 -2.44 -1.70 14.30
CA ARG A 69 -2.88 -1.66 15.70
C ARG A 69 -3.91 -0.55 15.87
N LYS A 70 -5.02 -0.86 16.54
CA LYS A 70 -6.11 0.11 16.79
C LYS A 70 -5.61 1.43 17.38
N SER A 71 -4.74 1.36 18.39
CA SER A 71 -4.18 2.56 19.02
C SER A 71 -3.39 3.42 18.05
N VAL A 72 -2.56 2.81 17.20
CA VAL A 72 -1.76 3.51 16.19
C VAL A 72 -2.65 4.11 15.10
N PHE A 73 -3.67 3.36 14.63
CA PHE A 73 -4.65 3.87 13.66
C PHE A 73 -5.37 5.11 14.19
N GLN A 74 -5.80 5.08 15.46
CA GLN A 74 -6.45 6.21 16.11
C GLN A 74 -5.49 7.38 16.35
N GLU A 75 -4.23 7.12 16.70
CA GLU A 75 -3.21 8.14 16.96
C GLU A 75 -2.92 9.04 15.74
N VAL A 76 -2.99 8.48 14.53
CA VAL A 76 -2.81 9.24 13.29
C VAL A 76 -4.13 9.75 12.71
N GLY A 77 -5.28 9.41 13.29
CA GLY A 77 -6.60 9.86 12.83
C GLY A 77 -7.25 8.98 11.75
N GLY A 78 -6.76 7.75 11.54
CA GLY A 78 -7.32 6.80 10.57
C GLY A 78 -7.10 7.21 9.11
N PHE A 79 -7.93 6.68 8.20
CA PHE A 79 -7.91 7.04 6.77
C PHE A 79 -8.54 8.42 6.53
N ASN A 80 -7.97 9.18 5.59
CA ASN A 80 -8.53 10.46 5.17
C ASN A 80 -9.73 10.26 4.23
N ALA A 81 -10.90 9.96 4.80
CA ALA A 81 -12.13 9.77 4.02
C ALA A 81 -12.78 11.09 3.52
N LEU A 82 -12.24 12.25 3.91
CA LEU A 82 -12.74 13.54 3.45
C LEU A 82 -12.13 13.91 2.10
N ASP A 83 -10.80 13.88 2.03
CA ASP A 83 -10.06 14.30 0.83
C ASP A 83 -9.69 13.13 -0.08
N LEU A 84 -9.56 11.91 0.46
CA LEU A 84 -9.11 10.69 -0.25
C LEU A 84 -10.14 9.56 -0.15
N LYS A 85 -11.28 9.72 -0.82
CA LYS A 85 -12.39 8.77 -0.71
C LYS A 85 -12.15 7.47 -1.46
N ILE A 86 -11.47 7.55 -2.60
CA ILE A 86 -11.37 6.45 -3.56
C ILE A 86 -9.92 5.98 -3.65
N GLY A 87 -9.02 6.86 -4.06
CA GLY A 87 -7.60 6.58 -4.21
C GLY A 87 -6.77 7.08 -3.02
N TRP A 88 -5.55 6.54 -2.92
CA TRP A 88 -4.47 7.00 -2.05
C TRP A 88 -4.70 7.11 -0.54
N ASN A 89 -5.90 6.85 0.01
CA ASN A 89 -6.09 6.90 1.46
C ASN A 89 -5.16 5.96 2.24
N ASP A 90 -4.81 4.81 1.65
CA ASP A 90 -3.90 3.84 2.21
C ASP A 90 -2.44 4.32 2.14
N VAL A 91 -2.09 5.02 1.07
CA VAL A 91 -0.80 5.70 0.90
C VAL A 91 -0.64 6.83 1.93
N ASP A 92 -1.57 7.79 1.96
CA ASP A 92 -1.58 8.90 2.92
C ASP A 92 -1.51 8.40 4.37
N TYR A 93 -2.35 7.43 4.73
CA TYR A 93 -2.31 6.82 6.05
C TYR A 93 -0.92 6.25 6.39
N CYS A 94 -0.30 5.54 5.45
CA CYS A 94 1.04 4.99 5.66
C CYS A 94 2.14 6.07 5.74
N LEU A 95 2.02 7.18 4.99
CA LEU A 95 2.95 8.31 5.09
C LEU A 95 2.85 8.97 6.47
N ARG A 96 1.64 9.25 6.96
CA ARG A 96 1.42 9.81 8.30
C ARG A 96 1.92 8.88 9.42
N LEU A 97 1.81 7.56 9.24
CA LEU A 97 2.45 6.60 10.16
C LEU A 97 3.97 6.77 10.20
N ARG A 98 4.60 6.92 9.03
CA ARG A 98 6.05 7.07 8.91
C ARG A 98 6.54 8.38 9.51
N ASP A 99 5.79 9.47 9.37
CA ASP A 99 6.10 10.76 10.00
C ASP A 99 6.10 10.68 11.53
N ARG A 100 5.33 9.74 12.10
CA ARG A 100 5.33 9.41 13.54
C ARG A 100 6.38 8.37 13.93
N GLY A 101 7.27 7.98 13.01
CA GLY A 101 8.34 7.02 13.24
C GLY A 101 7.91 5.55 13.18
N TYR A 102 6.68 5.25 12.76
CA TYR A 102 6.24 3.88 12.58
C TYR A 102 6.73 3.28 11.26
N ARG A 103 6.97 1.97 11.28
CA ARG A 103 7.35 1.19 10.09
C ARG A 103 6.13 0.62 9.40
N VAL A 104 6.15 0.64 8.07
CA VAL A 104 5.16 -0.01 7.21
C VAL A 104 5.87 -1.14 6.48
N VAL A 105 5.41 -2.38 6.67
CA VAL A 105 6.09 -3.58 6.17
C VAL A 105 5.16 -4.41 5.29
N MET A 106 5.68 -4.95 4.19
CA MET A 106 5.00 -6.00 3.43
C MET A 106 5.48 -7.38 3.92
N ASN A 107 4.54 -8.27 4.23
CA ASN A 107 4.80 -9.65 4.64
C ASN A 107 4.68 -10.61 3.43
N PRO A 108 5.77 -11.22 2.95
CA PRO A 108 5.74 -12.06 1.74
C PRO A 108 5.03 -13.40 1.96
N TYR A 109 4.81 -13.80 3.22
CA TYR A 109 4.18 -15.07 3.59
C TYR A 109 2.65 -14.95 3.73
N ALA A 110 2.12 -13.74 3.86
CA ALA A 110 0.68 -13.50 3.76
C ALA A 110 0.37 -13.22 2.28
N GLN A 111 -0.26 -14.18 1.61
CA GLN A 111 -0.54 -14.11 0.18
C GLN A 111 -2.02 -14.26 -0.08
N LEU A 112 -2.59 -13.35 -0.88
CA LEU A 112 -3.99 -13.38 -1.27
C LEU A 112 -4.12 -13.12 -2.78
N TYR A 113 -5.11 -13.75 -3.40
CA TYR A 113 -5.58 -13.35 -4.72
C TYR A 113 -6.54 -12.17 -4.56
N HIS A 114 -6.38 -11.14 -5.39
CA HIS A 114 -7.22 -9.95 -5.32
C HIS A 114 -7.79 -9.59 -6.70
N LEU A 115 -9.12 -9.59 -6.79
CA LEU A 115 -9.89 -9.38 -8.01
C LEU A 115 -10.20 -7.89 -8.16
N GLU A 116 -9.23 -7.15 -8.72
CA GLU A 116 -9.21 -5.68 -8.85
C GLU A 116 -10.47 -5.08 -9.51
N THR A 117 -11.14 -5.87 -10.36
CA THR A 117 -12.25 -5.43 -11.23
C THR A 117 -13.63 -5.37 -10.58
N GLN A 118 -13.79 -5.82 -9.32
CA GLN A 118 -15.11 -5.79 -8.67
C GLN A 118 -15.39 -4.53 -7.83
N SER A 119 -14.37 -3.72 -7.51
CA SER A 119 -14.53 -2.57 -6.61
C SER A 119 -14.01 -1.23 -7.14
N ARG A 120 -13.30 -1.19 -8.29
CA ARG A 120 -12.77 0.05 -8.86
C ARG A 120 -13.49 0.42 -10.16
N GLY A 121 -14.34 1.43 -10.08
CA GLY A 121 -14.68 2.27 -11.24
C GLY A 121 -13.45 3.09 -11.65
N ASP A 122 -13.48 3.64 -12.87
CA ASP A 122 -12.38 4.46 -13.41
C ASP A 122 -12.46 5.89 -12.81
N ASP A 123 -12.07 6.02 -11.55
CA ASP A 123 -12.28 7.23 -10.75
C ASP A 123 -10.99 8.00 -10.52
N LYS A 124 -10.38 8.52 -11.59
CA LYS A 124 -9.34 9.55 -11.46
C LYS A 124 -10.00 10.84 -10.97
N ASN A 125 -9.89 11.10 -9.67
CA ASN A 125 -10.35 12.34 -9.07
C ASN A 125 -9.19 13.35 -9.03
N ASP A 126 -9.29 14.43 -9.82
CA ASP A 126 -8.25 15.47 -9.89
C ASP A 126 -7.94 16.11 -8.53
N ASN A 127 -8.92 16.16 -7.62
CA ASN A 127 -8.72 16.68 -6.27
C ASN A 127 -7.81 15.77 -5.43
N GLU A 128 -7.96 14.44 -5.55
CA GLU A 128 -7.09 13.48 -4.86
C GLU A 128 -5.65 13.55 -5.40
N ILE A 129 -5.51 13.75 -6.72
CA ILE A 129 -4.20 13.94 -7.36
C ILE A 129 -3.54 15.22 -6.86
N ALA A 130 -4.28 16.33 -6.76
CA ALA A 130 -3.77 17.60 -6.24
C ALA A 130 -3.32 17.46 -4.78
N TYR A 131 -4.15 16.84 -3.94
CA TYR A 131 -3.81 16.56 -2.54
C TYR A 131 -2.48 15.83 -2.39
N MET A 132 -2.29 14.73 -3.14
CA MET A 132 -1.09 13.89 -3.10
C MET A 132 0.16 14.54 -3.71
N LYS A 133 0.03 15.66 -4.43
CA LYS A 133 1.19 16.44 -4.91
C LYS A 133 1.68 17.45 -3.88
N GLU A 134 0.81 17.86 -2.97
CA GLU A 134 1.09 18.88 -1.96
C GLU A 134 1.55 18.30 -0.62
N HIS A 135 1.29 17.01 -0.38
CA HIS A 135 1.57 16.28 0.87
C HIS A 135 2.43 15.03 0.59
#